data_AF-A0A0K8PSG7-F1
#
_entry.id   AF-A0A0K8PSG7-F1
#
_cell.length_a   1.000
_cell.length_b   1.000
_cell.length_c   1.000
_cell.angle_alpha   90.00
_cell.angle_beta   90.00
_cell.angle_gamma   90.00
#
_symmetry.space_group_name_H-M   'P 1'
#
loop_
_entity.id
_entity.type
_entity.pdbx_description
1 polymer ?
#
loop_
_entity_poly.entity_id
_entity_poly.type
_entity_poly.pdbx_seq_one_letter_code
_entity_poly.pdbx_strand_id
1 'polypeptide(L)'
;MLDIGLHLQLPIPAGTGFHEGERWTPLLGREFLTEYCRLGPPGFVEFEIDRYLGRPGQALAYKLGEKAWLEARDAARCRDGAAFDLSSSTTTPWTWGRWAWICCAPN
;
A
#
# COMPACT_ATOMS: atom_id res chain seq x y z
N MET A 1 1.70 4.17 -4.94
CA MET A 1 1.47 4.29 -6.39
C MET A 1 2.79 4.38 -7.16
N LEU A 2 3.76 5.17 -6.68
CA LEU A 2 5.06 5.33 -7.34
C LEU A 2 5.78 4.01 -7.68
N ASP A 3 5.92 3.09 -6.73
CA ASP A 3 6.60 1.79 -6.94
C ASP A 3 6.01 0.98 -8.12
N ILE A 4 4.70 0.68 -8.08
CA ILE A 4 4.03 -0.04 -9.18
C ILE A 4 3.99 0.79 -10.47
N GLY A 5 3.88 2.12 -10.36
CA GLY A 5 3.88 3.04 -11.48
C GLY A 5 5.19 3.02 -12.25
N LEU A 6 6.32 3.07 -11.56
CA LEU A 6 7.66 3.00 -12.14
C LEU A 6 7.92 1.67 -12.85
N HIS A 7 7.55 0.55 -12.23
CA HIS A 7 7.77 -0.78 -12.82
C HIS A 7 6.92 -1.05 -14.05
N LEU A 8 5.65 -0.62 -14.03
CA LEU A 8 4.69 -0.89 -15.10
C LEU A 8 4.51 0.29 -16.06
N GLN A 9 5.24 1.39 -15.85
CA GLN A 9 5.13 2.64 -16.60
C GLN A 9 3.67 3.11 -16.71
N LEU A 10 2.93 3.02 -15.61
CA LEU A 10 1.52 3.41 -15.57
C LEU A 10 1.39 4.92 -15.77
N PRO A 11 0.26 5.37 -16.35
CA PRO A 11 -0.04 6.79 -16.40
C PRO A 11 -0.20 7.37 -15.00
N ILE A 12 0.28 8.58 -14.81
CA ILE A 12 0.08 9.37 -13.60
C ILE A 12 -1.39 9.78 -13.56
N PRO A 13 -2.11 9.53 -12.45
CA PRO A 13 -3.54 9.80 -12.38
C PRO A 13 -3.88 11.27 -12.55
N ALA A 14 -5.03 11.52 -13.16
CA ALA A 14 -5.63 12.84 -13.23
C ALA A 14 -6.07 13.35 -11.85
N GLY A 15 -6.15 14.68 -11.70
CA GLY A 15 -6.52 15.37 -10.46
C GLY A 15 -5.43 15.37 -9.39
N THR A 16 -4.19 15.01 -9.74
CA THR A 16 -3.03 15.03 -8.83
C THR A 16 -2.25 16.35 -8.92
N GLY A 17 -2.44 17.13 -9.98
CA GLY A 17 -1.69 18.35 -10.27
C GLY A 17 -0.22 18.10 -10.62
N PHE A 18 0.16 16.86 -10.91
CA PHE A 18 1.53 16.44 -11.22
C PHE A 18 1.54 15.61 -12.50
N HIS A 19 2.14 16.12 -13.59
CA HIS A 19 2.35 15.41 -14.86
C HIS A 19 1.21 14.46 -15.30
N GLU A 20 -0.03 14.93 -15.20
CA GLU A 20 -1.21 14.09 -15.35
C GLU A 20 -1.27 13.45 -16.75
N GLY A 21 -1.49 12.13 -16.79
CA GLY A 21 -1.53 11.37 -18.05
C GLY A 21 -0.17 10.97 -18.61
N GLU A 22 0.94 11.56 -18.16
CA GLU A 22 2.28 11.08 -18.50
C GLU A 22 2.58 9.73 -17.83
N ARG A 23 3.51 8.95 -18.39
CA ARG A 23 3.92 7.68 -17.79
C ARG A 23 5.00 7.90 -16.74
N TRP A 24 4.92 7.18 -15.64
CA TRP A 24 5.97 7.20 -14.62
C TRP A 24 7.34 6.86 -15.21
N THR A 25 8.31 7.74 -14.96
CA THR A 25 9.74 7.53 -15.25
C THR A 25 10.56 7.76 -13.98
N PRO A 26 11.80 7.25 -13.88
CA PRO A 26 12.65 7.51 -12.73
C PRO A 26 12.86 9.02 -12.48
N LEU A 27 12.95 9.83 -13.54
CA LEU A 27 13.08 11.29 -13.42
C LEU A 27 11.86 11.91 -12.74
N LEU A 28 10.65 11.59 -13.23
CA LEU A 28 9.40 12.05 -12.63
C LEU A 28 9.21 11.50 -11.20
N GLY A 29 9.69 10.29 -10.93
CA GLY A 29 9.71 9.72 -9.59
C GLY A 29 10.57 10.52 -8.62
N ARG A 30 11.78 10.92 -9.04
CA ARG A 30 12.68 11.77 -8.24
C ARG A 30 12.06 13.14 -7.96
N GLU A 31 11.50 13.76 -8.99
CA GLU A 31 10.80 15.03 -8.86
C GLU A 31 9.64 14.93 -7.86
N PHE A 32 8.79 13.90 -8.01
CA PHE A 32 7.68 13.67 -7.10
C PHE A 32 8.13 13.51 -5.64
N LEU A 33 9.16 12.69 -5.39
CA LEU A 33 9.68 12.47 -4.04
C LEU A 33 10.31 13.73 -3.44
N THR A 34 10.94 14.57 -4.27
CA THR A 34 11.59 15.81 -3.84
C THR A 34 10.56 16.89 -3.53
N GLU A 35 9.67 17.18 -4.47
CA GLU A 35 8.77 18.33 -4.40
C GLU A 35 7.52 18.05 -3.54
N TYR A 36 6.93 16.86 -3.67
CA TYR A 36 5.65 16.52 -3.04
C TYR A 36 5.82 15.74 -1.74
N CYS A 37 6.79 14.82 -1.68
CA CYS A 37 7.06 14.07 -0.45
C CYS A 37 8.10 14.74 0.45
N ARG A 38 8.88 15.71 -0.07
CA ARG A 38 9.99 16.37 0.63
C ARG A 38 10.93 15.35 1.28
N LEU A 39 11.24 14.31 0.52
CA LEU A 39 11.88 13.10 1.02
C LEU A 39 13.40 13.31 1.20
N GLY A 40 13.77 14.02 2.25
CA GLY A 40 15.17 14.16 2.68
C GLY A 40 16.09 14.83 1.65
N PRO A 41 17.42 14.74 1.83
CA PRO A 41 18.38 15.33 0.92
C PRO A 41 18.44 14.58 -0.44
N PRO A 42 18.94 15.19 -1.52
CA PRO A 42 18.92 14.61 -2.87
C PRO A 42 19.50 13.19 -2.96
N GLY A 43 20.61 12.91 -2.25
CA GLY A 43 21.21 11.57 -2.24
C GLY A 43 20.30 10.48 -1.64
N PHE A 44 19.38 10.83 -0.76
CA PHE A 44 18.38 9.90 -0.22
C PHE A 44 17.27 9.61 -1.24
N VAL A 45 16.86 10.62 -2.00
CA VAL A 45 15.89 10.48 -3.09
C VAL A 45 16.42 9.53 -4.18
N GLU A 46 17.68 9.69 -4.60
CA GLU A 46 18.31 8.77 -5.56
C GLU A 46 18.30 7.32 -5.04
N PHE A 47 18.70 7.13 -3.80
CA PHE A 47 18.72 5.82 -3.17
C PHE A 47 17.32 5.17 -3.15
N GLU A 48 16.27 5.92 -2.85
CA GLU A 48 14.90 5.41 -2.81
C GLU A 48 14.41 4.99 -4.21
N ILE A 49 14.80 5.72 -5.25
CA ILE A 49 14.45 5.37 -6.64
C ILE A 49 15.16 4.09 -7.06
N ASP A 50 16.45 3.97 -6.80
CA ASP A 50 17.21 2.74 -7.05
C ASP A 50 16.63 1.56 -6.26
N ARG A 51 16.22 1.81 -5.00
CA ARG A 51 15.61 0.81 -4.14
C ARG A 51 14.27 0.32 -4.68
N TYR A 52 13.42 1.21 -5.21
CA TYR A 52 12.17 0.80 -5.85
C TYR A 52 12.48 -0.07 -7.07
N LEU A 53 13.29 0.41 -8.00
CA LEU A 53 13.61 -0.31 -9.24
C LEU A 53 14.33 -1.65 -9.00
N GLY A 54 15.13 -1.76 -7.94
CA GLY A 54 15.86 -2.98 -7.58
C GLY A 54 15.02 -3.99 -6.78
N ARG A 55 13.91 -3.59 -6.15
CA ARG A 55 13.10 -4.43 -5.25
C ARG A 55 11.60 -4.20 -5.48
N PRO A 56 11.04 -4.70 -6.60
CA PRO A 56 9.65 -4.48 -6.98
C PRO A 56 8.69 -4.89 -5.86
N GLY A 57 7.75 -4.00 -5.53
CA GLY A 57 6.64 -4.28 -4.62
C GLY A 57 6.98 -4.23 -3.13
N GLN A 58 8.25 -4.07 -2.75
CA GLN A 58 8.64 -4.01 -1.34
C GLN A 58 7.97 -2.83 -0.62
N ALA A 59 7.88 -1.68 -1.28
CA ALA A 59 7.26 -0.50 -0.69
C ALA A 59 5.73 -0.64 -0.66
N LEU A 60 5.15 -1.25 -1.70
CA LEU A 60 3.72 -1.52 -1.79
C LEU A 60 3.22 -2.47 -0.70
N ALA A 61 4.04 -3.45 -0.30
CA ALA A 61 3.69 -4.46 0.69
C ALA A 61 3.26 -3.87 2.05
N TYR A 62 3.86 -2.76 2.50
CA TYR A 62 3.48 -2.11 3.75
C TYR A 62 2.05 -1.59 3.73
N LYS A 63 1.69 -0.82 2.69
CA LYS A 63 0.35 -0.23 2.59
C LYS A 63 -0.71 -1.26 2.23
N LEU A 64 -0.36 -2.27 1.45
CA LEU A 64 -1.28 -3.39 1.19
C LEU A 64 -1.52 -4.21 2.47
N GLY A 65 -0.48 -4.46 3.27
CA GLY A 65 -0.59 -5.12 4.57
C GLY A 65 -1.43 -4.33 5.57
N GLU A 66 -1.22 -3.01 5.67
CA GLU A 66 -2.05 -2.13 6.49
C GLU A 66 -3.53 -2.20 6.08
N LYS A 67 -3.81 -2.11 4.77
CA LYS A 67 -5.18 -2.23 4.26
C LYS A 67 -5.82 -3.56 4.66
N ALA A 68 -5.11 -4.67 4.43
CA ALA A 68 -5.61 -6.00 4.79
C ALA A 68 -5.88 -6.13 6.30
N TRP A 69 -5.04 -5.53 7.14
CA TRP A 69 -5.25 -5.47 8.59
C TRP A 69 -6.50 -4.69 8.98
N LEU A 70 -6.71 -3.51 8.38
CA LEU A 70 -7.88 -2.69 8.66
C LEU A 70 -9.18 -3.39 8.22
N GLU A 71 -9.18 -3.99 7.03
CA GLU A 71 -10.32 -4.76 6.51
C GLU A 71 -10.65 -5.95 7.43
N ALA A 72 -9.64 -6.69 7.88
CA ALA A 72 -9.85 -7.80 8.82
C ALA A 72 -10.40 -7.34 10.17
N ARG A 73 -9.91 -6.20 10.68
CA ARG A 73 -10.41 -5.61 11.93
C ARG A 73 -11.87 -5.22 11.79
N ASP A 74 -12.25 -4.59 10.69
CA ASP A 74 -13.63 -4.15 10.47
C ASP A 74 -14.56 -5.36 10.24
N ALA A 75 -14.10 -6.40 9.55
CA ALA A 75 -14.83 -7.67 9.46
C ALA A 75 -15.03 -8.33 10.84
N ALA A 76 -14.02 -8.29 11.71
CA ALA A 76 -14.14 -8.80 13.08
C ALA A 76 -15.14 -7.99 13.92
N ARG A 77 -15.13 -6.65 13.79
CA ARG A 77 -16.13 -5.77 14.43
C ARG A 77 -17.55 -6.09 13.99
N CYS A 78 -17.77 -6.25 12.69
CA CYS A 78 -19.09 -6.59 12.14
C CYS A 78 -19.59 -7.95 12.65
N ARG A 79 -18.68 -8.93 12.78
CA ARG A 79 -19.03 -10.27 13.26
C ARG A 79 -19.30 -10.32 14.77
N ASP A 80 -18.45 -9.68 15.57
CA ASP A 80 -18.44 -9.86 17.03
C ASP A 80 -19.25 -8.77 17.76
N GLY A 81 -19.60 -7.67 17.07
CA GLY A 81 -20.50 -6.64 17.59
C GLY A 81 -20.06 -6.08 18.94
N ALA A 82 -20.96 -6.11 19.93
CA ALA A 82 -20.68 -5.65 21.29
C ALA A 82 -19.64 -6.49 22.05
N ALA A 83 -19.34 -7.70 21.58
CA ALA A 83 -18.30 -8.56 22.15
C ALA A 83 -16.91 -8.31 21.54
N PHE A 84 -16.79 -7.39 20.58
CA PHE A 84 -15.52 -7.05 19.97
C PHE A 84 -14.61 -6.30 20.96
N ASP A 85 -13.43 -6.86 21.24
CA ASP A 85 -12.39 -6.24 22.06
C ASP A 85 -11.02 -6.24 21.35
N LEU A 86 -10.47 -5.04 21.15
CA LEU A 86 -9.16 -4.83 20.55
C LEU A 86 -8.01 -5.36 21.42
N SER A 87 -8.18 -5.39 22.74
CA SER A 87 -7.14 -5.85 23.66
C SER A 87 -6.96 -7.38 23.60
N SER A 88 -8.07 -8.12 23.53
CA SER A 88 -8.07 -9.59 23.37
C SER A 88 -7.56 -10.08 22.00
N SER A 89 -7.48 -9.17 21.01
CA SER A 89 -7.11 -9.48 19.62
C SER A 89 -5.65 -9.91 19.42
N THR A 90 -4.79 -9.81 20.45
CA THR A 90 -3.36 -10.09 20.36
C THR A 90 -3.01 -11.58 20.52
N THR A 91 -3.95 -12.44 20.95
CA THR A 91 -3.63 -13.81 21.44
C THR A 91 -4.39 -14.95 20.75
N THR A 92 -5.13 -14.71 19.66
CA THR A 92 -5.73 -15.84 18.90
C THR A 92 -4.86 -16.18 17.69
N PRO A 93 -4.38 -17.42 17.52
CA PRO A 93 -3.68 -17.83 16.32
C PRO A 93 -4.63 -17.65 15.13
N TRP A 94 -4.30 -16.71 14.25
CA TRP A 94 -4.97 -16.50 12.98
C TRP A 94 -4.76 -17.76 12.13
N THR A 95 -5.68 -18.72 12.24
CA THR A 95 -5.66 -19.89 11.39
C THR A 95 -5.99 -19.42 9.97
N TRP A 96 -4.97 -19.45 9.12
CA TRP A 96 -5.02 -19.11 7.70
C TRP A 96 -6.21 -19.74 6.94
N GLY A 97 -6.80 -20.83 7.45
CA GLY A 97 -7.95 -21.52 6.86
C GLY A 97 -9.30 -20.77 6.91
N ARG A 98 -9.46 -19.71 7.73
CA ARG A 98 -10.76 -19.01 7.85
C ARG A 98 -10.93 -17.81 6.89
N TRP A 99 -9.84 -17.37 6.23
CA TRP A 99 -9.86 -16.27 5.25
C TRP A 99 -10.57 -16.65 3.94
N ALA A 100 -10.53 -17.92 3.53
CA ALA A 100 -11.14 -18.39 2.29
C ALA A 100 -12.69 -18.35 2.32
N TRP A 101 -13.31 -18.28 3.49
CA TRP A 101 -14.78 -18.37 3.62
C TRP A 101 -15.50 -17.02 3.55
N ILE A 102 -14.83 -15.90 3.85
CA ILE A 102 -15.48 -14.57 3.80
C ILE A 102 -15.70 -14.10 2.35
N CYS A 103 -14.91 -14.59 1.39
CA CYS A 103 -15.09 -14.29 -0.04
C CYS A 103 -15.94 -15.32 -0.82
N CYS A 104 -16.38 -16.41 -0.18
CA CYS A 104 -17.03 -17.55 -0.86
C CYS A 104 -18.39 -17.96 -0.27
N ALA A 105 -19.06 -17.12 0.53
CA ALA A 105 -20.45 -17.37 0.91
C ALA A 105 -21.39 -16.79 -0.17
N PRO A 106 -22.21 -17.61 -0.86
CA PRO A 106 -23.20 -17.10 -1.81
C PRO A 106 -24.44 -16.56 -1.08
N ASN A 107 -24.90 -15.41 -1.58
CA ASN A 107 -26.09 -14.60 -1.31
C ASN A 107 -26.16 -13.80 0.00
#